data_AF-A0A858ASL5-F1
#
_entry.id   AF-A0A858ASL5-F1
#
_cell.length_a   1.000
_cell.length_b   1.000
_cell.length_c   1.000
_cell.angle_alpha   90.00
_cell.angle_beta   90.00
_cell.angle_gamma   90.00
#
_symmetry.space_group_name_H-M   'P 1'
#
loop_
_entity.id
_entity.type
_entity.pdbx_description
1 polymer ?
#
loop_
_entity_poly.entity_id
_entity_poly.type
_entity_poly.pdbx_seq_one_letter_code
_entity_poly.pdbx_strand_id
1 'polypeptide(L)'
;MLLTGLSNGTFWTLFSFGILGLILGVCSTIFFINFKRRKKLEKDSFKVTTTKFKIFRFWQYYGIFTLAMVGYLMALIFLGICLGEIIG
;
A
#
# COMPACT_ATOMS: atom_id res chain seq x y z
N MET A 1 -27.37 -16.90 8.69
CA MET A 1 -27.64 -15.66 9.45
C MET A 1 -26.31 -14.90 9.57
N LEU A 2 -25.87 -14.24 8.49
CA LEU A 2 -24.54 -13.58 8.43
C LEU A 2 -24.51 -12.29 7.58
N LEU A 3 -25.66 -11.77 7.17
CA LEU A 3 -25.81 -10.45 6.56
C LEU A 3 -27.00 -9.75 7.22
N THR A 4 -26.81 -9.26 8.44
CA THR A 4 -27.60 -8.14 8.93
C THR A 4 -27.14 -6.93 8.12
N GLY A 5 -27.94 -6.54 7.13
CA GLY A 5 -27.59 -5.53 6.12
C GLY A 5 -26.84 -4.37 6.72
N LEU A 6 -25.66 -4.09 6.17
CA LEU A 6 -24.84 -2.99 6.65
C LEU A 6 -25.66 -1.70 6.63
N SER A 7 -25.63 -0.97 7.74
CA SER A 7 -26.08 0.43 7.76
C SER A 7 -25.42 1.17 6.59
N ASN A 8 -26.19 1.98 5.86
CA ASN A 8 -25.69 2.80 4.75
C ASN A 8 -24.41 3.57 5.16
N GLY A 9 -24.36 4.08 6.39
CA GLY A 9 -23.16 4.75 6.92
C GLY A 9 -21.95 3.82 7.00
N THR A 10 -22.13 2.60 7.52
CA THR A 10 -21.06 1.60 7.63
C THR A 10 -20.56 1.16 6.26
N PHE A 11 -21.47 0.97 5.29
CA PHE A 11 -21.11 0.61 3.91
C PHE A 11 -20.21 1.68 3.26
N TRP A 12 -20.62 2.95 3.31
CA TRP A 12 -19.84 4.05 2.72
C TRP A 12 -18.49 4.26 3.41
N THR A 13 -18.41 4.03 4.72
CA THR A 13 -17.12 4.11 5.43
C THR A 13 -16.16 3.01 4.97
N LEU A 14 -16.61 1.75 4.90
CA LEU A 14 -15.78 0.63 4.46
C LEU A 14 -15.35 0.78 3.00
N PHE A 15 -16.27 1.24 2.14
CA PHE A 15 -15.97 1.53 0.74
C PHE A 15 -14.89 2.62 0.61
N SER A 16 -15.01 3.69 1.39
CA SER A 16 -14.03 4.78 1.42
C SER A 16 -12.66 4.30 1.93
N PHE A 17 -12.63 3.48 2.98
CA PHE A 17 -11.38 2.88 3.48
C PHE A 17 -10.75 1.92 2.47
N GLY A 18 -11.55 1.15 1.73
CA GLY A 18 -11.07 0.31 0.63
C GLY A 18 -10.40 1.12 -0.47
N ILE A 19 -11.03 2.23 -0.90
CA ILE A 19 -10.46 3.15 -1.90
C ILE A 19 -9.19 3.81 -1.37
N LEU A 20 -9.20 4.31 -0.14
CA LEU A 20 -8.02 4.92 0.48
C LEU A 20 -6.86 3.93 0.61
N GLY A 21 -7.14 2.68 0.97
CA GLY A 21 -6.15 1.59 0.98
C GLY A 21 -5.53 1.35 -0.40
N LEU A 22 -6.35 1.40 -1.44
CA LEU A 22 -5.92 1.23 -2.83
C LEU A 22 -5.02 2.39 -3.29
N ILE A 23 -5.43 3.63 -3.00
CA ILE A 23 -4.62 4.84 -3.25
C ILE A 23 -3.28 4.74 -2.51
N LEU A 24 -3.30 4.34 -1.23
CA LEU A 24 -2.10 4.21 -0.41
C LEU A 24 -1.17 3.12 -0.97
N GLY A 25 -1.70 1.99 -1.41
CA GLY A 25 -0.96 0.93 -2.09
C GLY A 25 -0.30 1.40 -3.39
N VAL A 26 -1.04 2.11 -4.23
CA VAL A 26 -0.54 2.66 -5.51
C VAL A 26 0.54 3.72 -5.26
N CYS A 27 0.29 4.67 -4.36
CA CYS A 27 1.26 5.71 -4.01
C CYS A 27 2.56 5.11 -3.45
N SER A 28 2.46 4.08 -2.59
CA SER A 28 3.62 3.37 -2.05
C SER A 28 4.42 2.65 -3.15
N THR A 29 3.73 2.05 -4.11
CA THR A 29 4.36 1.38 -5.26
C THR A 29 5.09 2.38 -6.17
N ILE A 30 4.49 3.53 -6.46
CA ILE A 30 5.13 4.60 -7.23
C ILE A 30 6.38 5.11 -6.50
N PHE A 31 6.28 5.33 -5.19
CA PHE A 31 7.40 5.77 -4.36
C PHE A 31 8.54 4.75 -4.38
N PHE A 32 8.20 3.46 -4.29
CA PHE A 32 9.15 2.36 -4.37
C PHE A 32 9.89 2.31 -5.72
N ILE A 33 9.17 2.47 -6.83
CA ILE A 33 9.76 2.49 -8.18
C ILE A 33 10.74 3.67 -8.30
N ASN A 34 10.34 4.86 -7.85
CA ASN A 34 11.21 6.03 -7.86
C ASN A 34 12.44 5.85 -6.97
N PHE A 35 12.27 5.25 -5.79
CA PHE A 35 13.37 4.93 -4.89
C PHE A 35 14.36 3.94 -5.52
N LYS A 36 13.85 2.91 -6.21
CA LYS A 36 14.66 1.94 -6.95
C LYS A 36 15.43 2.61 -8.10
N ARG A 37 14.80 3.52 -8.85
CA ARG A 37 15.47 4.31 -9.92
C ARG A 37 16.58 5.19 -9.35
N ARG A 38 16.34 5.93 -8.27
CA ARG A 38 17.39 6.76 -7.63
C ARG A 38 18.55 5.91 -7.11
N LYS A 39 18.28 4.73 -6.55
CA LYS A 39 19.34 3.79 -6.12
C LYS A 39 20.22 3.31 -7.27
N LYS A 40 19.65 3.14 -8.47
CA LYS A 40 20.42 2.78 -9.68
C LYS A 40 21.34 3.93 -10.09
N LEU A 41 20.82 5.15 -10.17
CA LEU A 41 21.60 6.34 -10.51
C LEU A 41 22.74 6.61 -9.53
N GLU A 42 22.53 6.40 -8.23
CA GLU A 42 23.58 6.58 -7.23
C GLU A 42 24.69 5.52 -7.30
N LYS A 43 24.36 4.29 -7.71
CA LYS A 43 25.36 3.23 -7.96
C LYS A 43 26.22 3.56 -9.17
N ASP A 44 25.60 4.05 -10.25
CA ASP A 44 26.30 4.42 -11.48
C ASP A 44 27.19 5.67 -11.26
N SER A 45 26.84 6.54 -10.31
CA SER A 45 27.57 7.78 -10.00
C SER A 45 28.76 7.61 -9.02
N PHE A 46 29.21 6.40 -8.70
CA PHE A 46 30.35 6.11 -7.80
C PHE A 46 30.34 6.86 -6.44
N LYS A 47 29.16 7.26 -5.95
CA LYS A 47 29.04 7.97 -4.67
C LYS A 47 29.14 6.95 -3.54
N VAL A 48 30.23 7.00 -2.78
CA VAL A 48 30.51 6.10 -1.65
C VAL A 48 29.44 6.30 -0.57
N THR A 49 28.39 5.48 -0.60
CA THR A 49 27.36 5.47 0.43
C THR A 49 27.88 4.69 1.64
N THR A 50 28.05 5.37 2.77
CA THR A 50 28.52 4.80 4.04
C THR A 50 27.64 3.62 4.48
N THR A 51 28.25 2.61 5.09
CA THR A 51 27.61 1.31 5.44
C THR A 51 26.32 1.47 6.26
N LYS A 52 26.26 2.44 7.17
CA LYS A 52 25.06 2.75 7.97
C LYS A 52 23.88 3.23 7.10
N PHE A 53 24.15 3.97 6.03
CA PHE A 53 23.15 4.43 5.06
C PHE A 53 22.59 3.29 4.21
N LYS A 54 23.37 2.23 3.96
CA LYS A 54 22.90 1.03 3.25
C LYS A 54 21.86 0.25 4.06
N ILE A 55 22.07 0.09 5.36
CA ILE A 55 21.16 -0.63 6.26
C ILE A 55 19.85 0.14 6.45
N PHE A 56 19.94 1.46 6.64
CA PHE A 56 18.75 2.31 6.73
C PHE A 56 17.91 2.27 5.46
N ARG A 57 18.52 2.37 4.27
CA ARG A 57 17.78 2.23 2.99
C ARG A 57 17.21 0.84 2.75
N PHE A 58 17.81 -0.21 3.31
CA PHE A 58 17.26 -1.56 3.25
C PHE A 58 15.96 -1.63 4.06
N TRP A 59 15.97 -1.12 5.29
CA TRP A 59 14.76 -1.03 6.11
C TRP A 59 13.67 -0.15 5.47
N GLN A 60 14.04 0.96 4.84
CA GLN A 60 13.08 1.78 4.07
C GLN A 60 12.43 0.99 2.92
N TYR A 61 13.21 0.17 2.19
CA TYR A 61 12.66 -0.66 1.13
C TYR A 61 11.63 -1.67 1.65
N TYR A 62 11.93 -2.35 2.76
CA TYR A 62 10.97 -3.23 3.41
C TYR A 62 9.75 -2.47 3.89
N GLY A 63 9.93 -1.32 4.57
CA GLY A 63 8.81 -0.51 5.05
C GLY A 63 7.86 -0.08 3.93
N ILE A 64 8.38 0.40 2.80
CA ILE A 64 7.54 0.80 1.65
C ILE A 64 6.83 -0.41 1.04
N PHE A 65 7.50 -1.55 0.94
CA PHE A 65 6.90 -2.78 0.42
C PHE A 65 5.77 -3.29 1.32
N THR A 66 6.00 -3.34 2.63
CA THR A 66 4.97 -3.76 3.59
C THR A 66 3.78 -2.80 3.59
N LEU A 67 4.02 -1.50 3.50
CA LEU A 67 2.97 -0.48 3.41
C LEU A 67 2.11 -0.67 2.14
N ALA A 68 2.76 -0.91 1.00
CA ALA A 68 2.04 -1.21 -0.24
C ALA A 68 1.19 -2.48 -0.11
N MET A 69 1.76 -3.55 0.44
CA MET A 69 1.08 -4.83 0.62
C MET A 69 -0.15 -4.70 1.52
N VAL A 70 -0.02 -3.99 2.65
CA VAL A 70 -1.13 -3.74 3.59
C VAL A 70 -2.21 -2.87 2.92
N GLY A 71 -1.84 -1.84 2.16
CA GLY A 71 -2.79 -1.00 1.42
C GLY A 71 -3.62 -1.81 0.42
N TYR A 72 -2.96 -2.65 -0.38
CA TYR A 72 -3.66 -3.53 -1.33
C TYR A 72 -4.51 -4.61 -0.64
N LEU A 73 -4.04 -5.16 0.48
CA LEU A 73 -4.80 -6.15 1.26
C LEU A 73 -6.08 -5.52 1.84
N MET A 74 -5.98 -4.31 2.42
CA MET A 74 -7.14 -3.56 2.90
C MET A 74 -8.11 -3.24 1.76
N ALA A 75 -7.62 -2.81 0.60
CA ALA A 75 -8.45 -2.57 -0.56
C ALA A 75 -9.22 -3.84 -0.98
N LEU A 76 -8.52 -4.97 -1.07
CA LEU A 76 -9.11 -6.24 -1.49
C LEU A 76 -10.17 -6.75 -0.51
N ILE A 77 -9.90 -6.66 0.80
CA ILE A 77 -10.84 -7.11 1.83
C ILE A 77 -12.05 -6.18 1.89
N PHE A 78 -11.85 -4.87 2.02
CA PHE A 78 -12.97 -3.94 2.21
C PHE A 78 -13.82 -3.78 0.95
N LEU A 79 -13.21 -3.69 -0.24
CA LEU A 79 -13.99 -3.67 -1.48
C LEU A 79 -14.67 -5.01 -1.73
N GLY A 80 -14.04 -6.13 -1.36
CA GLY A 80 -14.66 -7.46 -1.44
C GLY A 80 -15.90 -7.59 -0.55
N ILE A 81 -15.84 -7.09 0.69
CA ILE A 81 -17.00 -7.04 1.60
C ILE A 81 -18.10 -6.14 1.02
N CYS A 82 -17.74 -4.96 0.51
CA CYS A 82 -18.71 -4.06 -0.12
C CYS A 82 -19.38 -4.70 -1.35
N LEU A 83 -18.64 -5.43 -2.19
CA LEU A 83 -19.21 -6.15 -3.33
C LEU A 83 -20.15 -7.28 -2.89
N GLY A 84 -19.81 -7.99 -1.80
CA GLY A 84 -20.66 -9.02 -1.21
C GLY A 84 -22.03 -8.49 -0.74
N GLU A 85 -22.07 -7.28 -0.19
CA GLU A 85 -23.32 -6.61 0.23
C GLU A 85 -24.15 -6.05 -0.94
N ILE A 86 -23.54 -5.79 -2.10
CA ILE A 86 -24.26 -5.28 -3.30
C ILE A 86 -24.84 -6.44 -4.12
N ILE A 87 -24.14 -7.57 -4.16
CA ILE A 87 -24.46 -8.73 -5.00
C ILE A 87 -25.32 -9.77 -4.25
N GLY A 88 -25.17 -9.87 -2.93
CA GLY A 88 -25.94 -10.78 -2.06
C GLY A 88 -27.21 -10.14 -1.53
#